data_AF-A0A969KC66-F1
#
_entry.id   AF-A0A969KC66-F1
#
_cell.length_a   1.000
_cell.length_b   1.000
_cell.length_c   1.000
_cell.angle_alpha   90.00
_cell.angle_beta   90.00
_cell.angle_gamma   90.00
#
_symmetry.space_group_name_H-M   'P 1'
#
loop_
_entity.id
_entity.type
_entity.pdbx_description
1 polymer ?
#
loop_
_entity_poly.entity_id
_entity_poly.type
_entity_poly.pdbx_seq_one_letter_code
_entity_poly.pdbx_strand_id
1 'polypeptide(L)'
;MDLEPSQPASTPTSAPSPVLPTSTPGTSSTATATPTAVSLPTDTPLASFTATPTPTVLPTSTPVPYAPGVCLTAEETELARLINEHRHNHGLPDAPLSRSLSYVAQVHVRDLEDHRPHQATDESGQQCNMHSWSDQGNWTPVCYTPDHKNASGMWEKPGELTDYPGRGYENSYSHSLRATAEGAITGWKNSPAHNAVIIEEGIWAGKNWQAMGIGIYGKYAVVWFGEEPDSEGTIPPCP
;
A
#
# COMPACT_ATOMS: atom_id res chain seq x y z
N MET A 1 -43.18 -33.41 -33.97
CA MET A 1 -42.92 -32.13 -33.28
C MET A 1 -42.19 -32.51 -32.03
N ASP A 2 -40.88 -32.57 -32.20
CA ASP A 2 -39.91 -33.27 -31.38
C ASP A 2 -39.63 -32.50 -30.09
N LEU A 3 -39.55 -33.24 -28.99
CA LEU A 3 -39.11 -32.79 -27.68
C LEU A 3 -37.58 -32.73 -27.70
N GLU A 4 -37.02 -31.52 -27.67
CA GLU A 4 -35.59 -31.29 -27.52
C GLU A 4 -35.19 -31.35 -26.02
N PRO A 5 -34.19 -32.14 -25.61
CA PRO A 5 -33.76 -32.20 -24.22
C PRO A 5 -32.78 -31.06 -23.89
N SER A 6 -33.05 -30.36 -22.79
CA SER A 6 -32.20 -29.32 -22.21
C SER A 6 -30.81 -29.86 -21.83
N GLN A 7 -29.76 -29.19 -22.29
CA GLN A 7 -28.37 -29.43 -21.85
C GLN A 7 -28.14 -28.93 -20.42
N PRO A 8 -27.34 -29.64 -19.59
CA PRO A 8 -27.00 -29.17 -18.25
C PRO A 8 -25.94 -28.05 -18.30
N ALA A 9 -26.09 -27.09 -17.38
CA ALA A 9 -25.17 -25.97 -17.20
C ALA A 9 -23.78 -26.45 -16.78
N SER A 10 -22.76 -25.99 -17.52
CA SER A 10 -21.35 -26.21 -17.21
C SER A 10 -20.95 -25.42 -15.96
N THR A 11 -20.50 -26.11 -14.93
CA THR A 11 -19.85 -25.53 -13.74
C THR A 11 -18.55 -24.82 -14.13
N PRO A 12 -18.26 -23.60 -13.64
CA PRO A 12 -16.96 -22.98 -13.83
C PRO A 12 -15.91 -23.69 -12.98
N THR A 13 -14.94 -24.31 -13.65
CA THR A 13 -13.75 -24.93 -13.05
C THR A 13 -12.88 -23.84 -12.41
N SER A 14 -12.65 -23.93 -11.11
CA SER A 14 -11.66 -23.10 -10.40
C SER A 14 -10.26 -23.32 -10.96
N ALA A 15 -9.62 -22.24 -11.41
CA ALA A 15 -8.20 -22.26 -11.76
C ALA A 15 -7.35 -22.40 -10.46
N PRO A 16 -6.28 -23.22 -10.46
CA PRO A 16 -5.41 -23.35 -9.29
C PRO A 16 -4.48 -22.13 -9.15
N SER A 17 -4.28 -21.69 -7.91
CA SER A 17 -3.35 -20.63 -7.53
C SER A 17 -1.89 -21.01 -7.84
N PRO A 18 -1.05 -20.07 -8.35
CA PRO A 18 0.35 -20.34 -8.60
C PRO A 18 1.18 -20.33 -7.29
N VAL A 19 1.95 -21.39 -7.08
CA VAL A 19 2.93 -21.52 -5.99
C VAL A 19 4.26 -20.87 -6.42
N LEU A 20 4.80 -19.99 -5.59
CA LEU A 20 6.08 -19.29 -5.80
C LEU A 20 7.29 -20.20 -5.44
N PRO A 21 8.35 -20.31 -6.25
CA PRO A 21 9.54 -21.08 -5.89
C PRO A 21 10.56 -20.26 -5.05
N THR A 22 11.09 -20.90 -4.02
CA THR A 22 12.14 -20.41 -3.10
C THR A 22 13.51 -20.42 -3.77
N SER A 23 14.24 -19.30 -3.76
CA SER A 23 15.62 -19.20 -4.25
C SER A 23 16.66 -19.35 -3.13
N THR A 24 17.58 -20.30 -3.30
CA THR A 24 18.79 -20.55 -2.48
C THR A 24 19.90 -19.50 -2.69
N PRO A 25 20.72 -19.15 -1.67
CA PRO A 25 21.87 -18.26 -1.84
C PRO A 25 23.11 -19.03 -2.33
N GLY A 26 23.78 -18.50 -3.36
CA GLY A 26 25.06 -18.99 -3.89
C GLY A 26 26.27 -18.32 -3.23
N THR A 27 27.26 -19.15 -2.90
CA THR A 27 28.54 -18.81 -2.26
C THR A 27 29.61 -18.44 -3.28
N SER A 28 30.45 -17.42 -3.00
CA SER A 28 31.84 -17.23 -3.48
C SER A 28 32.34 -15.86 -3.01
N SER A 29 33.61 -15.54 -2.74
CA SER A 29 34.87 -16.24 -2.56
C SER A 29 35.85 -15.16 -2.05
N THR A 30 36.71 -15.49 -1.09
CA THR A 30 37.64 -14.60 -0.41
C THR A 30 38.87 -14.28 -1.28
N ALA A 31 39.31 -13.02 -1.31
CA ALA A 31 40.64 -12.64 -1.79
C ALA A 31 41.31 -11.69 -0.78
N THR A 32 42.40 -12.18 -0.18
CA THR A 32 43.28 -11.47 0.76
C THR A 32 44.32 -10.67 -0.01
N ALA A 33 44.42 -9.37 0.26
CA ALA A 33 45.56 -8.55 -0.17
C ALA A 33 46.13 -7.81 1.06
N THR A 34 47.41 -8.03 1.33
CA THR A 34 48.21 -7.38 2.37
C THR A 34 48.73 -6.03 1.87
N PRO A 35 48.49 -4.91 2.58
CA PRO A 35 49.16 -3.65 2.24
C PRO A 35 50.39 -3.39 3.13
N THR A 36 51.46 -2.99 2.45
CA THR A 36 52.75 -2.51 2.94
C THR A 36 52.61 -1.22 3.76
N ALA A 37 53.32 -1.12 4.87
CA ALA A 37 53.39 0.06 5.73
C ALA A 37 54.12 1.23 5.05
N VAL A 38 53.46 2.40 5.02
CA VAL A 38 54.06 3.69 4.66
C VAL A 38 53.84 4.65 5.82
N SER A 39 54.92 5.28 6.27
CA SER A 39 54.98 6.13 7.46
C SER A 39 54.22 7.45 7.32
N LEU A 40 53.61 7.86 8.43
CA LEU A 40 52.74 9.03 8.63
C LEU A 40 53.55 10.34 8.77
N PRO A 41 53.14 11.48 8.17
CA PRO A 41 53.57 12.80 8.62
C PRO A 41 52.65 13.37 9.71
N THR A 42 53.33 14.07 10.62
CA THR A 42 52.96 14.76 11.86
C THR A 42 51.64 15.55 11.87
N ASP A 43 50.98 15.43 13.03
CA ASP A 43 49.75 16.08 13.49
C ASP A 43 49.63 17.57 13.17
N THR A 44 48.53 17.94 12.53
CA THR A 44 47.96 19.29 12.55
C THR A 44 46.74 19.27 13.49
N PRO A 45 46.64 20.14 14.51
CA PRO A 45 45.54 20.10 15.45
C PRO A 45 44.20 20.41 14.76
N LEU A 46 43.28 19.47 14.88
CA LEU A 46 41.91 19.54 14.39
C LEU A 46 41.17 20.68 15.10
N ALA A 47 40.65 21.64 14.34
CA ALA A 47 39.67 22.58 14.86
C ALA A 47 38.47 21.79 15.41
N SER A 48 38.18 22.00 16.68
CA SER A 48 37.05 21.37 17.37
C SER A 48 35.75 21.91 16.80
N PHE A 49 35.12 21.15 15.89
CA PHE A 49 33.73 21.37 15.52
C PHE A 49 32.86 20.83 16.65
N THR A 50 32.42 21.73 17.55
CA THR A 50 31.28 21.47 18.43
C THR A 50 30.06 21.21 17.55
N ALA A 51 29.70 19.93 17.39
CA ALA A 51 28.43 19.54 16.81
C ALA A 51 27.31 20.01 17.75
N THR A 52 26.59 21.06 17.35
CA THR A 52 25.37 21.49 18.02
C THR A 52 24.35 20.35 17.92
N PRO A 53 23.79 19.84 19.04
CA PRO A 53 22.72 18.85 18.95
C PRO A 53 21.48 19.54 18.34
N THR A 54 21.13 19.15 17.11
CA THR A 54 19.84 19.49 16.53
C THR A 54 18.76 18.96 17.47
N PRO A 55 17.83 19.79 17.97
CA PRO A 55 16.77 19.30 18.84
C PRO A 55 15.95 18.27 18.07
N THR A 56 15.94 17.03 18.57
CA THR A 56 15.04 15.98 18.11
C THR A 56 13.63 16.36 18.55
N VAL A 57 12.90 17.05 17.68
CA VAL A 57 11.47 17.26 17.87
C VAL A 57 10.80 15.90 17.67
N LEU A 58 10.34 15.31 18.76
CA LEU A 58 9.47 14.12 18.74
C LEU A 58 8.29 14.43 17.80
N PRO A 59 7.98 13.62 16.78
CA PRO A 59 6.85 13.88 15.89
C PRO A 59 5.58 13.75 16.73
N THR A 60 5.09 14.90 17.19
CA THR A 60 3.74 15.00 17.74
C THR A 60 2.82 14.70 16.57
N SER A 61 1.99 13.67 16.69
CA SER A 61 0.90 13.43 15.74
C SER A 61 -0.05 14.61 15.86
N THR A 62 0.16 15.65 15.06
CA THR A 62 -0.82 16.72 14.92
C THR A 62 -2.10 16.04 14.45
N PRO A 63 -3.23 16.17 15.19
CA PRO A 63 -4.48 15.62 14.74
C PRO A 63 -4.79 16.23 13.37
N VAL A 64 -4.98 15.38 12.36
CA VAL A 64 -5.41 15.82 11.03
C VAL A 64 -6.80 16.44 11.23
N PRO A 65 -6.97 17.76 11.03
CA PRO A 65 -8.21 18.44 11.42
C PRO A 65 -9.38 18.15 10.47
N TYR A 66 -9.13 17.40 9.40
CA TYR A 66 -10.09 17.12 8.34
C TYR A 66 -10.64 15.69 8.45
N ALA A 67 -11.96 15.56 8.32
CA ALA A 67 -12.64 14.27 8.27
C ALA A 67 -12.27 13.50 6.98
N PRO A 68 -12.34 12.16 6.99
CA PRO A 68 -12.16 11.35 5.79
C PRO A 68 -13.03 11.83 4.62
N GLY A 69 -12.52 11.76 3.39
CA GLY A 69 -13.23 12.10 2.15
C GLY A 69 -13.38 13.60 1.86
N VAL A 70 -12.95 14.48 2.77
CA VAL A 70 -13.07 15.94 2.60
C VAL A 70 -11.97 16.48 1.69
N CYS A 71 -10.72 16.21 2.03
CA CYS A 71 -9.53 16.67 1.33
C CYS A 71 -8.31 15.78 1.62
N LEU A 72 -7.26 15.93 0.83
CA LEU A 72 -5.95 15.29 1.04
C LEU A 72 -5.01 16.19 1.82
N THR A 73 -4.36 15.64 2.84
CA THR A 73 -3.25 16.31 3.54
C THR A 73 -2.04 16.49 2.62
N ALA A 74 -1.04 17.25 3.08
CA ALA A 74 0.20 17.43 2.32
C ALA A 74 0.94 16.11 2.03
N GLU A 75 1.02 15.20 3.01
CA GLU A 75 1.64 13.88 2.83
C GLU A 75 0.83 12.99 1.87
N GLU A 76 -0.49 13.00 1.95
CA GLU A 76 -1.33 12.22 1.02
C GLU A 76 -1.25 12.75 -0.41
N THR A 77 -1.22 14.08 -0.57
CA THR A 77 -1.04 14.75 -1.87
C THR A 77 0.33 14.42 -2.45
N GLU A 78 1.39 14.44 -1.64
CA GLU A 78 2.74 14.10 -2.07
C GLU A 78 2.85 12.62 -2.45
N LEU A 79 2.22 11.72 -1.69
CA LEU A 79 2.21 10.30 -2.03
C LEU A 79 1.49 10.05 -3.37
N ALA A 80 0.34 10.69 -3.61
CA ALA A 80 -0.34 10.62 -4.91
C ALA A 80 0.57 11.07 -6.06
N ARG A 81 1.29 12.18 -5.86
CA ARG A 81 2.25 12.72 -6.84
C ARG A 81 3.39 11.73 -7.12
N LEU A 82 3.99 11.16 -6.07
CA LEU A 82 5.10 10.21 -6.18
C LEU A 82 4.69 8.89 -6.85
N ILE A 83 3.46 8.43 -6.62
CA ILE A 83 2.89 7.26 -7.29
C ILE A 83 2.74 7.54 -8.79
N ASN A 84 2.12 8.65 -9.18
CA ASN A 84 1.93 9.00 -10.59
C ASN A 84 3.26 9.31 -11.30
N GLU A 85 4.24 9.92 -10.61
CA GLU A 85 5.60 10.05 -11.13
C GLU A 85 6.23 8.68 -11.40
N HIS A 86 6.06 7.71 -10.49
CA HIS A 86 6.55 6.35 -10.69
C HIS A 86 5.84 5.65 -11.86
N ARG A 87 4.53 5.80 -12.00
CA ARG A 87 3.75 5.31 -13.15
C ARG A 87 4.22 5.90 -14.47
N HIS A 88 4.43 7.21 -14.52
CA HIS A 88 4.94 7.92 -15.70
C HIS A 88 6.33 7.40 -16.10
N ASN A 89 7.22 7.15 -15.13
CA ASN A 89 8.54 6.57 -15.39
C ASN A 89 8.48 5.14 -15.98
N HIS A 90 7.32 4.47 -15.90
CA HIS A 90 7.05 3.17 -16.52
C HIS A 90 6.14 3.28 -17.75
N GLY A 91 5.93 4.48 -18.28
CA GLY A 91 5.14 4.71 -19.49
C GLY A 91 3.63 4.55 -19.30
N LEU A 92 3.14 4.59 -18.06
CA LEU A 92 1.72 4.50 -17.73
C LEU A 92 1.13 5.88 -17.51
N PRO A 93 -0.16 6.08 -17.81
CA PRO A 93 -0.86 7.31 -17.49
C PRO A 93 -1.03 7.47 -15.97
N ASP A 94 -1.23 8.71 -15.55
CA ASP A 94 -1.63 9.03 -14.18
C ASP A 94 -2.91 8.26 -13.82
N ALA A 95 -2.94 7.70 -12.61
CA ALA A 95 -4.18 7.28 -11.99
C ALA A 95 -4.88 8.53 -11.40
N PRO A 96 -6.10 8.87 -11.83
CA PRO A 96 -6.80 10.06 -11.34
C PRO A 96 -7.14 9.96 -9.86
N LEU A 97 -6.98 11.05 -9.10
CA LEU A 97 -7.42 11.10 -7.70
C LEU A 97 -8.95 10.96 -7.60
N SER A 98 -9.39 10.12 -6.68
CA SER A 98 -10.79 9.79 -6.40
C SER A 98 -11.18 10.19 -4.98
N ARG A 99 -12.33 10.85 -4.82
CA ARG A 99 -12.92 11.16 -3.51
C ARG A 99 -13.35 9.91 -2.76
N SER A 100 -14.05 9.02 -3.43
CA SER A 100 -14.53 7.75 -2.89
C SER A 100 -13.37 6.89 -2.36
N LEU A 101 -12.37 6.61 -3.19
CA LEU A 101 -11.25 5.76 -2.78
C LEU A 101 -10.38 6.43 -1.72
N SER A 102 -10.27 7.76 -1.72
CA SER A 102 -9.55 8.47 -0.66
C SER A 102 -10.29 8.41 0.67
N TYR A 103 -11.62 8.48 0.67
CA TYR A 103 -12.42 8.22 1.87
C TYR A 103 -12.15 6.82 2.41
N VAL A 104 -12.21 5.78 1.57
CA VAL A 104 -11.92 4.39 1.94
C VAL A 104 -10.52 4.27 2.55
N ALA A 105 -9.50 4.80 1.86
CA ALA A 105 -8.12 4.75 2.31
C ALA A 105 -7.92 5.45 3.66
N GLN A 106 -8.51 6.64 3.82
CA GLN A 106 -8.43 7.45 5.04
C GLN A 106 -9.16 6.82 6.23
N VAL A 107 -10.30 6.16 6.00
CA VAL A 107 -11.00 5.38 7.02
C VAL A 107 -10.14 4.18 7.42
N HIS A 108 -9.58 3.46 6.45
CA HIS A 108 -8.80 2.24 6.69
C HIS A 108 -7.54 2.48 7.52
N VAL A 109 -6.75 3.51 7.20
CA VAL A 109 -5.54 3.81 8.00
C VAL A 109 -5.85 4.19 9.44
N ARG A 110 -7.02 4.80 9.71
CA ARG A 110 -7.48 5.07 11.08
C ARG A 110 -7.86 3.77 11.79
N ASP A 111 -8.58 2.88 11.11
CA ASP A 111 -8.91 1.56 11.65
C ASP A 111 -7.66 0.71 11.97
N LEU A 112 -6.65 0.74 11.09
CA LEU A 112 -5.36 0.08 11.31
C LEU A 112 -4.62 0.63 12.53
N GLU A 113 -4.61 1.94 12.73
CA GLU A 113 -3.93 2.57 13.87
C GLU A 113 -4.67 2.34 15.18
N ASP A 114 -6.00 2.52 15.18
CA ASP A 114 -6.80 2.56 16.40
C ASP A 114 -7.19 1.15 16.87
N HIS A 115 -7.58 0.26 15.94
CA HIS A 115 -8.15 -1.05 16.27
C HIS A 115 -7.26 -2.24 15.89
N ARG A 116 -6.23 -2.01 15.07
CA ARG A 116 -5.19 -2.99 14.72
C ARG A 116 -5.76 -4.36 14.27
N PRO A 117 -6.73 -4.42 13.33
CA PRO A 117 -7.31 -5.69 12.86
C PRO A 117 -6.27 -6.66 12.29
N HIS A 118 -5.16 -6.14 11.74
CA HIS A 118 -4.01 -6.93 11.28
C HIS A 118 -3.33 -7.77 12.38
N GLN A 119 -3.61 -7.53 13.66
CA GLN A 119 -3.07 -8.30 14.78
C GLN A 119 -4.02 -9.41 15.26
N ALA A 120 -5.24 -9.46 14.75
CA ALA A 120 -6.20 -10.51 15.08
C ALA A 120 -5.87 -11.85 14.39
N THR A 121 -6.64 -12.87 14.71
CA THR A 121 -6.63 -14.16 14.02
C THR A 121 -8.03 -14.52 13.57
N ASP A 122 -8.16 -15.24 12.46
CA ASP A 122 -9.44 -15.83 12.07
C ASP A 122 -9.84 -17.02 12.97
N GLU A 123 -11.00 -17.61 12.69
CA GLU A 123 -11.53 -18.77 13.43
C GLU A 123 -10.62 -20.01 13.38
N SER A 124 -9.77 -20.11 12.35
CA SER A 124 -8.81 -21.20 12.18
C SER A 124 -7.47 -20.93 12.88
N GLY A 125 -7.31 -19.75 13.48
CA GLY A 125 -6.07 -19.30 14.12
C GLY A 125 -5.04 -18.72 13.14
N GLN A 126 -5.41 -18.47 11.88
CA GLN A 126 -4.52 -17.81 10.93
C GLN A 126 -4.45 -16.31 11.23
N GLN A 127 -3.22 -15.78 11.28
CA GLN A 127 -2.95 -14.37 11.52
C GLN A 127 -3.52 -13.51 10.39
N CYS A 128 -4.30 -12.49 10.76
CA CYS A 128 -4.76 -11.46 9.82
C CYS A 128 -3.57 -10.58 9.37
N ASN A 129 -3.74 -9.79 8.30
CA ASN A 129 -2.72 -8.87 7.83
C ASN A 129 -3.27 -7.45 7.62
N MET A 130 -2.47 -6.54 7.07
CA MET A 130 -2.82 -5.13 6.93
C MET A 130 -3.97 -4.82 5.94
N HIS A 131 -4.47 -5.81 5.22
CA HIS A 131 -5.69 -5.70 4.41
C HIS A 131 -6.99 -6.00 5.19
N SER A 132 -6.86 -6.20 6.51
CA SER A 132 -7.97 -6.57 7.40
C SER A 132 -8.69 -5.34 7.92
N TRP A 133 -10.00 -5.45 8.08
CA TRP A 133 -10.89 -4.42 8.61
C TRP A 133 -11.51 -4.88 9.92
N SER A 134 -11.49 -4.03 10.94
CA SER A 134 -12.05 -4.35 12.26
C SER A 134 -13.59 -4.33 12.25
N ASP A 135 -14.20 -4.69 13.38
CA ASP A 135 -15.64 -4.59 13.62
C ASP A 135 -16.07 -3.25 14.25
N GLN A 136 -15.17 -2.26 14.31
CA GLN A 136 -15.40 -0.97 14.97
C GLN A 136 -15.94 0.12 14.05
N GLY A 137 -16.49 -0.27 12.90
CA GLY A 137 -17.08 0.66 11.93
C GLY A 137 -18.38 0.14 11.33
N ASN A 138 -19.02 0.99 10.53
CA ASN A 138 -20.25 0.63 9.83
C ASN A 138 -19.92 -0.06 8.49
N TRP A 139 -19.24 -1.19 8.58
CA TRP A 139 -18.84 -2.05 7.48
C TRP A 139 -18.71 -3.50 7.97
N THR A 140 -18.58 -4.42 7.04
CA THR A 140 -18.41 -5.84 7.31
C THR A 140 -16.96 -6.10 7.73
N PRO A 141 -16.66 -6.63 8.92
CA PRO A 141 -15.28 -6.91 9.33
C PRO A 141 -14.63 -7.98 8.43
N VAL A 142 -13.32 -7.86 8.22
CA VAL A 142 -12.55 -8.79 7.37
C VAL A 142 -11.25 -9.12 8.08
N CYS A 143 -11.02 -10.40 8.39
CA CYS A 143 -9.67 -10.90 8.64
C CYS A 143 -9.05 -11.34 7.31
N TYR A 144 -8.12 -10.55 6.78
CA TYR A 144 -7.43 -10.90 5.55
C TYR A 144 -6.21 -11.75 5.87
N THR A 145 -6.25 -13.02 5.47
CA THR A 145 -5.21 -14.01 5.72
C THR A 145 -4.22 -14.12 4.54
N PRO A 146 -2.98 -14.60 4.77
CA PRO A 146 -1.97 -14.73 3.71
C PRO A 146 -2.33 -15.65 2.53
N ASP A 147 -3.35 -16.50 2.68
CA ASP A 147 -3.87 -17.35 1.60
C ASP A 147 -4.87 -16.63 0.69
N HIS A 148 -5.14 -15.35 0.95
CA HIS A 148 -6.03 -14.49 0.16
C HIS A 148 -7.48 -14.98 0.05
N LYS A 149 -7.92 -15.91 0.91
CA LYS A 149 -9.30 -16.45 0.86
C LYS A 149 -10.38 -15.38 0.99
N ASN A 150 -10.09 -14.34 1.77
CA ASN A 150 -11.02 -13.25 2.06
C ASN A 150 -10.78 -12.00 1.18
N ALA A 151 -10.13 -12.15 0.03
CA ALA A 151 -9.79 -11.01 -0.82
C ALA A 151 -11.00 -10.21 -1.31
N SER A 152 -12.14 -10.86 -1.54
CA SER A 152 -13.38 -10.18 -1.95
C SER A 152 -13.84 -9.16 -0.91
N GLY A 153 -13.69 -9.46 0.38
CA GLY A 153 -14.07 -8.56 1.46
C GLY A 153 -13.28 -7.26 1.46
N MET A 154 -12.03 -7.26 0.99
CA MET A 154 -11.26 -6.04 0.76
C MET A 154 -11.69 -5.37 -0.55
N TRP A 155 -11.83 -6.12 -1.63
CA TRP A 155 -12.18 -5.57 -2.95
C TRP A 155 -13.54 -4.86 -3.02
N GLU A 156 -14.47 -5.24 -2.16
CA GLU A 156 -15.82 -4.68 -2.10
C GLU A 156 -15.95 -3.45 -1.19
N LYS A 157 -14.89 -3.09 -0.45
CA LYS A 157 -14.91 -1.95 0.48
C LYS A 157 -15.30 -0.62 -0.16
N PRO A 158 -14.84 -0.27 -1.37
CA PRO A 158 -15.29 0.96 -2.01
C PRO A 158 -16.80 1.04 -2.16
N GLY A 159 -17.45 0.01 -2.71
CA GLY A 159 -18.90 -0.01 -2.90
C GLY A 159 -19.71 -0.23 -1.62
N GLU A 160 -19.08 -0.76 -0.55
CA GLU A 160 -19.70 -0.83 0.78
C GLU A 160 -19.73 0.53 1.48
N LEU A 161 -18.66 1.32 1.29
CA LEU A 161 -18.42 2.55 2.04
C LEU A 161 -18.84 3.82 1.29
N THR A 162 -18.94 3.77 -0.04
CA THR A 162 -19.25 4.90 -0.92
C THR A 162 -20.06 4.46 -2.14
N ASP A 163 -20.41 5.40 -3.02
CA ASP A 163 -21.09 5.13 -4.29
C ASP A 163 -20.11 4.72 -5.43
N TYR A 164 -18.88 4.28 -5.11
CA TYR A 164 -17.91 3.85 -6.11
C TYR A 164 -18.38 2.56 -6.82
N PRO A 165 -18.51 2.55 -8.16
CA PRO A 165 -19.20 1.46 -8.86
C PRO A 165 -18.35 0.20 -9.05
N GLY A 166 -17.03 0.31 -8.84
CA GLY A 166 -16.07 -0.75 -9.14
C GLY A 166 -15.52 -1.43 -7.90
N ARG A 167 -14.66 -2.44 -8.14
CA ARG A 167 -13.81 -3.02 -7.09
C ARG A 167 -12.62 -2.12 -6.81
N GLY A 168 -12.11 -2.20 -5.60
CA GLY A 168 -10.84 -1.57 -5.20
C GLY A 168 -9.73 -2.58 -4.98
N TYR A 169 -8.49 -2.15 -5.18
CA TYR A 169 -7.29 -2.92 -4.89
C TYR A 169 -6.32 -2.05 -4.12
N GLU A 170 -5.69 -2.57 -3.07
CA GLU A 170 -4.86 -1.75 -2.21
C GLU A 170 -3.43 -2.25 -2.04
N ASN A 171 -2.52 -1.32 -1.81
CA ASN A 171 -1.24 -1.57 -1.16
C ASN A 171 -1.25 -0.90 0.21
N SER A 172 -0.73 -1.58 1.22
CA SER A 172 -0.61 -1.06 2.58
C SER A 172 0.86 -0.95 2.97
N TYR A 173 1.19 0.03 3.81
CA TYR A 173 2.53 0.29 4.31
C TYR A 173 2.44 0.65 5.79
N SER A 174 3.43 0.22 6.57
CA SER A 174 3.60 0.66 7.94
C SER A 174 5.04 1.04 8.25
N HIS A 175 5.19 1.90 9.25
CA HIS A 175 6.48 2.27 9.80
C HIS A 175 6.40 2.32 11.33
N SER A 176 7.51 2.04 12.02
CA SER A 176 7.52 1.92 13.49
C SER A 176 7.18 3.22 14.24
N LEU A 177 7.51 4.37 13.63
CA LEU A 177 7.28 5.69 14.22
C LEU A 177 6.07 6.40 13.59
N ARG A 178 6.17 6.68 12.29
CA ARG A 178 5.17 7.38 11.50
C ARG A 178 5.32 7.00 10.03
N ALA A 179 4.22 6.83 9.31
CA ALA A 179 4.25 6.71 7.85
C ALA A 179 4.48 8.08 7.20
N THR A 180 5.19 8.10 6.07
CA THR A 180 5.36 9.27 5.22
C THR A 180 5.16 8.88 3.76
N ALA A 181 4.92 9.86 2.90
CA ALA A 181 4.81 9.66 1.46
C ALA A 181 6.03 8.94 0.89
N GLU A 182 7.24 9.44 1.16
CA GLU A 182 8.49 8.88 0.65
C GLU A 182 8.75 7.47 1.18
N GLY A 183 8.43 7.22 2.46
CA GLY A 183 8.59 5.91 3.07
C GLY A 183 7.68 4.88 2.40
N ALA A 184 6.41 5.22 2.20
CA ALA A 184 5.42 4.34 1.58
C ALA A 184 5.79 4.00 0.13
N ILE A 185 6.04 5.00 -0.72
CA ILE A 185 6.39 4.74 -2.14
C ILE A 185 7.71 3.98 -2.26
N THR A 186 8.71 4.27 -1.43
CA THR A 186 9.97 3.53 -1.41
C THR A 186 9.75 2.07 -1.02
N GLY A 187 8.92 1.83 0.01
CA GLY A 187 8.55 0.49 0.45
C GLY A 187 7.85 -0.30 -0.65
N TRP A 188 6.86 0.29 -1.32
CA TRP A 188 6.12 -0.39 -2.38
C TRP A 188 6.97 -0.65 -3.62
N LYS A 189 7.83 0.30 -4.04
CA LYS A 189 8.76 0.10 -5.17
C LYS A 189 9.75 -1.04 -4.94
N ASN A 190 10.22 -1.21 -3.70
CA ASN A 190 11.16 -2.27 -3.34
C ASN A 190 10.50 -3.63 -3.10
N SER A 191 9.17 -3.71 -3.17
CA SER A 191 8.43 -4.96 -3.03
C SER A 191 7.81 -5.34 -4.37
N PRO A 192 8.27 -6.42 -5.04
CA PRO A 192 7.79 -6.78 -6.37
C PRO A 192 6.26 -6.89 -6.49
N ALA A 193 5.61 -7.47 -5.48
CA ALA A 193 4.15 -7.62 -5.47
C ALA A 193 3.41 -6.27 -5.40
N HIS A 194 3.85 -5.36 -4.53
CA HIS A 194 3.23 -4.03 -4.40
C HIS A 194 3.56 -3.13 -5.60
N ASN A 195 4.80 -3.18 -6.08
CA ASN A 195 5.22 -2.44 -7.26
C ASN A 195 4.35 -2.85 -8.47
N ALA A 196 4.13 -4.15 -8.67
CA ALA A 196 3.33 -4.66 -9.78
C ALA A 196 1.88 -4.14 -9.80
N VAL A 197 1.28 -3.83 -8.63
CA VAL A 197 -0.04 -3.16 -8.58
C VAL A 197 0.08 -1.75 -9.13
N ILE A 198 1.07 -0.97 -8.67
CA ILE A 198 1.23 0.45 -9.02
C ILE A 198 1.54 0.60 -10.51
N ILE A 199 2.39 -0.26 -11.07
CA ILE A 199 2.80 -0.20 -12.48
C ILE A 199 2.13 -1.26 -13.37
N GLU A 200 1.00 -1.81 -12.92
CA GLU A 200 0.14 -2.68 -13.73
C GLU A 200 0.90 -3.82 -14.43
N GLU A 201 1.75 -4.52 -13.68
CA GLU A 201 2.53 -5.65 -14.18
C GLU A 201 1.89 -7.00 -13.82
N GLY A 202 2.18 -8.02 -14.63
CA GLY A 202 1.71 -9.39 -14.38
C GLY A 202 0.19 -9.49 -14.42
N ILE A 203 -0.43 -9.92 -13.32
CA ILE A 203 -1.90 -10.06 -13.23
C ILE A 203 -2.65 -8.73 -13.27
N TRP A 204 -1.93 -7.62 -13.09
CA TRP A 204 -2.45 -6.26 -13.11
C TRP A 204 -2.37 -5.62 -14.50
N ALA A 205 -1.76 -6.31 -15.47
CA ALA A 205 -1.61 -5.78 -16.83
C ALA A 205 -2.97 -5.50 -17.48
N GLY A 206 -3.12 -4.28 -18.01
CA GLY A 206 -4.32 -3.84 -18.71
C GLY A 206 -5.49 -3.44 -17.81
N LYS A 207 -5.27 -3.28 -16.50
CA LYS A 207 -6.30 -2.78 -15.57
C LYS A 207 -6.73 -1.34 -15.86
N ASN A 208 -5.83 -0.54 -16.39
CA ASN A 208 -5.96 0.88 -16.70
C ASN A 208 -6.57 1.67 -15.54
N TRP A 209 -5.87 1.79 -14.41
CA TRP A 209 -6.40 2.47 -13.22
C TRP A 209 -7.06 3.82 -13.52
N GLN A 210 -8.36 3.92 -13.24
CA GLN A 210 -9.19 5.11 -13.50
C GLN A 210 -9.51 5.89 -12.22
N ALA A 211 -9.12 5.36 -11.06
CA ALA A 211 -9.27 6.00 -9.77
C ALA A 211 -8.11 5.60 -8.85
N MET A 212 -7.66 6.55 -8.04
CA MET A 212 -6.67 6.39 -6.99
C MET A 212 -7.10 7.12 -5.72
N GLY A 213 -7.03 6.43 -4.59
CA GLY A 213 -7.31 6.99 -3.27
C GLY A 213 -6.13 6.83 -2.32
N ILE A 214 -5.85 7.84 -1.51
CA ILE A 214 -4.71 7.85 -0.59
C ILE A 214 -5.18 8.12 0.84
N GLY A 215 -4.62 7.37 1.79
CA GLY A 215 -4.78 7.61 3.22
C GLY A 215 -3.44 7.49 3.93
N ILE A 216 -3.10 8.47 4.77
CA ILE A 216 -1.95 8.39 5.68
C ILE A 216 -2.39 8.83 7.07
N TYR A 217 -2.19 7.96 8.06
CA TYR A 217 -2.49 8.28 9.46
C TYR A 217 -1.62 7.46 10.41
N GLY A 218 -1.05 8.14 11.42
CA GLY A 218 -0.17 7.49 12.41
C GLY A 218 0.97 6.74 11.73
N LYS A 219 1.03 5.43 11.95
CA LYS A 219 2.07 4.54 11.41
C LYS A 219 1.74 3.97 10.05
N TYR A 220 0.58 4.25 9.48
CA TYR A 220 0.06 3.54 8.31
C TYR A 220 -0.14 4.47 7.11
N ALA A 221 0.14 3.94 5.92
CA ALA A 221 -0.21 4.53 4.64
C ALA A 221 -0.86 3.46 3.76
N VAL A 222 -1.89 3.84 3.03
CA VAL A 222 -2.61 2.95 2.10
C VAL A 222 -2.88 3.72 0.81
N VAL A 223 -2.68 3.04 -0.32
CA VAL A 223 -3.20 3.46 -1.63
C VAL A 223 -4.24 2.45 -2.10
N TRP A 224 -5.36 2.97 -2.63
CA TRP A 224 -6.37 2.20 -3.35
C TRP A 224 -6.34 2.57 -4.83
N PHE A 225 -6.47 1.59 -5.70
CA PHE A 225 -6.71 1.74 -7.13
C PHE A 225 -8.05 1.11 -7.52
N GLY A 226 -8.68 1.64 -8.55
CA GLY A 226 -9.88 1.06 -9.11
C GLY A 226 -9.95 1.19 -10.63
N GLU A 227 -10.70 0.26 -11.24
CA GLU A 227 -10.83 0.13 -12.70
C GLU A 227 -11.90 1.07 -13.27
N GLU A 228 -12.75 1.67 -12.42
CA GLU A 228 -13.83 2.56 -12.84
C GLU A 228 -13.53 4.02 -12.45
N PRO A 229 -14.01 5.01 -13.23
CA PRO A 229 -13.95 6.40 -12.82
C PRO A 229 -14.84 6.65 -11.60
N ASP A 230 -14.40 7.54 -10.71
CA ASP A 230 -15.18 7.93 -9.55
C ASP A 230 -16.27 8.94 -9.92
N SER A 231 -17.53 8.60 -9.64
CA SER A 231 -18.67 9.48 -9.94
C SER A 231 -18.73 10.71 -9.02
N GLU A 232 -18.10 10.66 -7.85
CA GLU A 232 -17.95 11.79 -6.93
C GLU A 232 -16.80 12.74 -7.32
N GLY A 233 -16.03 12.36 -8.34
CA GLY A 233 -14.93 13.14 -8.89
C GLY A 233 -13.68 13.17 -7.99
N THR A 234 -12.89 14.22 -8.19
CA THR A 234 -11.58 14.35 -7.56
C THR A 234 -11.66 14.95 -6.15
N ILE A 235 -10.79 14.48 -5.25
CA ILE A 235 -10.63 15.04 -3.92
C ILE A 235 -9.60 16.19 -3.96
N PRO A 236 -9.91 17.38 -3.41
CA PRO A 236 -8.97 18.48 -3.40
C PRO A 236 -7.91 18.31 -2.29
N PRO A 237 -6.76 19.00 -2.39
CA PRO A 237 -5.87 19.15 -1.25
C PRO A 237 -6.55 19.99 -0.15
N CYS A 238 -6.15 19.77 1.10
CA CYS A 238 -6.65 20.54 2.22
C CYS A 238 -6.12 22.00 2.18
N PRO A 239 -6.90 22.98 2.68
CA PRO A 239 -6.47 24.37 2.83
C PRO A 239 -5.25 24.56 3.72
#